data_AF-A0A6N7A7P6-F1
#
_entry.id   AF-A0A6N7A7P6-F1
#
_cell.length_a   1.000
_cell.length_b   1.000
_cell.length_c   1.000
_cell.angle_alpha   90.00
_cell.angle_beta   90.00
_cell.angle_gamma   90.00
#
_symmetry.space_group_name_H-M   'P 1'
#
loop_
_entity.id
_entity.type
_entity.pdbx_description
1 polymer ?
#
loop_
_entity_poly.entity_id
_entity_poly.type
_entity_poly.pdbx_seq_one_letter_code
_entity_poly.pdbx_strand_id
1 'polypeptide(L)' 'MAFSFKNSKGKTYFLHAKKVQRAGGKVTTLFYFAGDVRPNEALDSVPAGYEVVEMKTGMPVLKKK' A
#
# COMPACT_ATOMS: atom_id res chain seq x y z
N MET A 1 7.14 -12.66 2.31
CA MET A 1 7.71 -11.92 1.16
C MET A 1 6.83 -10.70 0.88
N ALA A 2 7.35 -9.49 1.05
CA ALA A 2 6.57 -8.26 0.82
C ALA A 2 6.11 -8.14 -0.65
N PHE A 3 4.85 -7.79 -0.87
CA PHE A 3 4.29 -7.53 -2.19
C PHE A 3 4.98 -6.30 -2.79
N SER A 4 5.60 -6.48 -3.96
CA SER A 4 6.26 -5.41 -4.70
C SER A 4 5.51 -5.06 -5.99
N PHE A 5 5.39 -3.78 -6.28
CA PHE A 5 4.82 -3.24 -7.50
C PHE A 5 5.83 -2.33 -8.18
N LYS A 6 6.12 -2.59 -9.46
CA LYS A 6 6.94 -1.71 -10.30
C LYS A 6 6.02 -0.77 -11.06
N ASN A 7 6.18 0.53 -10.84
CA ASN A 7 5.39 1.54 -11.56
C ASN A 7 5.87 1.69 -13.02
N SER A 8 5.08 2.41 -13.83
CA SER A 8 5.38 2.73 -15.22
C SER A 8 6.70 3.51 -15.38
N LYS A 9 7.15 4.22 -14.33
CA LYS A 9 8.43 4.95 -14.30
C LYS A 9 9.63 4.10 -13.89
N GLY A 10 9.45 2.78 -13.72
CA GLY A 10 10.53 1.84 -13.38
C GLY A 10 10.95 1.80 -11.90
N LYS A 11 10.25 2.51 -11.01
CA LYS A 11 10.47 2.48 -9.56
C LYS A 11 9.69 1.33 -8.93
N THR A 12 10.37 0.59 -8.06
CA THR A 12 9.76 -0.47 -7.25
C THR A 12 9.24 0.11 -5.96
N TYR A 13 8.01 -0.24 -5.62
CA TYR A 13 7.37 0.04 -4.36
C TYR A 13 6.93 -1.24 -3.71
N PHE A 14 6.84 -1.25 -2.39
CA PHE A 14 6.37 -2.35 -1.59
C PHE A 14 5.09 -1.95 -0.89
N LEU A 15 4.16 -2.90 -0.73
CA LEU A 15 2.89 -2.68 -0.04
C LEU A 15 3.06 -2.86 1.46
N HIS A 16 2.49 -1.93 2.21
CA HIS A 16 2.46 -1.94 3.67
C HIS A 16 1.06 -1.64 4.19
N ALA A 17 0.79 -2.10 5.41
CA ALA A 17 -0.40 -1.79 6.18
C ALA A 17 -0.01 -1.31 7.57
N LYS A 18 -0.64 -0.21 8.00
CA LYS A 18 -0.55 0.24 9.39
C LYS A 18 -1.92 0.59 9.94
N LYS A 19 -2.11 0.33 11.23
CA LYS A 19 -3.32 0.77 11.93
C LYS A 19 -3.13 2.22 12.35
N VAL A 20 -3.98 3.11 11.85
CA VAL A 20 -4.01 4.52 12.25
C VAL A 20 -5.29 4.82 13.00
N GLN A 21 -5.16 5.53 14.11
CA GLN A 21 -6.30 6.07 14.85
C GLN A 21 -6.73 7.38 14.18
N ARG A 22 -7.98 7.44 13.73
CA ARG A 22 -8.56 8.68 13.20
C ARG A 22 -9.12 9.52 14.34
N ALA A 23 -9.24 10.83 14.12
CA ALA A 23 -9.71 11.79 15.11
C ALA A 23 -11.06 11.42 15.76
N GLY A 24 -11.93 10.69 15.06
CA GLY A 24 -13.20 10.19 15.58
C GLY A 24 -13.12 8.88 16.38
N GLY A 25 -11.94 8.49 16.89
CA GLY A 25 -11.74 7.28 17.71
C GLY A 25 -11.74 5.95 16.93
N LYS A 26 -12.05 5.96 15.63
CA LYS A 26 -12.02 4.75 14.79
C LYS A 26 -10.60 4.41 14.38
N VAL A 27 -10.20 3.15 14.60
CA VAL A 27 -8.96 2.58 14.05
C VAL A 27 -9.23 2.14 12.61
N THR A 28 -8.41 2.61 11.67
CA THR A 28 -8.50 2.22 10.25
C THR A 28 -7.16 1.65 9.81
N THR A 29 -7.18 0.57 9.04
CA THR A 29 -5.98 0.07 8.36
C THR A 29 -5.68 0.97 7.16
N LEU A 30 -4.58 1.71 7.23
CA LEU A 30 -4.03 2.47 6.13
C LEU A 30 -3.10 1.57 5.32
N PHE A 31 -3.46 1.34 4.08
CA PHE A 31 -2.58 0.71 3.11
C PHE A 31 -1.79 1.77 2.36
N TYR A 32 -0.49 1.56 2.22
CA TYR A 32 0.38 2.49 1.53
C TYR A 32 1.52 1.77 0.82
N PHE A 33 2.11 2.44 -0.17
CA PHE A 33 3.27 1.94 -0.89
C PHE A 33 4.50 2.77 -0.53
N ALA A 34 5.63 2.10 -0.21
CA ALA A 34 6.91 2.75 0.06
C ALA A 34 8.05 2.14 -0.77
N GLY A 35 9.12 2.90 -0.99
CA GLY A 35 10.30 2.41 -1.74
C GLY A 35 11.15 1.41 -0.94
N ASP A 36 10.91 1.33 0.36
CA ASP A 36 11.60 0.49 1.34
C ASP A 36 10.67 -0.62 1.89
N VAL A 37 11.22 -1.80 2.15
CA VAL A 37 10.49 -2.88 2.84
C VAL A 37 10.58 -2.63 4.34
N ARG A 38 9.42 -2.52 5.00
CA ARG A 38 9.34 -2.35 6.45
C ARG A 38 8.77 -3.65 7.02
N PRO A 39 9.59 -4.52 7.61
CA PRO A 39 9.17 -5.88 7.94
C PRO A 39 7.97 -5.94 8.90
N ASN A 40 7.78 -4.93 9.74
CA ASN A 40 6.65 -4.86 10.69
C ASN A 40 5.33 -4.43 10.06
N GLU A 41 5.36 -3.83 8.88
CA GLU A 41 4.18 -3.26 8.21
C GLU A 41 3.98 -3.87 6.81
N ALA A 42 4.96 -4.59 6.27
CA ALA A 42 4.91 -5.16 4.94
C ALA A 42 3.80 -6.20 4.82
N LEU A 43 3.05 -6.12 3.73
CA LEU A 43 2.04 -7.11 3.37
C LEU A 43 2.58 -8.02 2.29
N ASP A 44 2.27 -9.32 2.39
CA ASP A 44 2.66 -10.28 1.36
C ASP A 44 1.75 -10.25 0.13
N SER A 45 0.54 -9.71 0.26
CA SER A 45 -0.44 -9.65 -0.82
C SER A 45 -1.39 -8.47 -0.68
N VAL A 46 -2.06 -8.15 -1.80
CA VAL A 46 -3.12 -7.16 -1.83
C VAL A 46 -4.34 -7.71 -1.09
N PRO A 47 -4.91 -6.99 -0.11
CA PRO A 47 -6.09 -7.43 0.62
C PRO A 47 -7.29 -7.66 -0.30
N ALA A 48 -8.14 -8.62 0.03
CA ALA A 48 -9.36 -8.89 -0.73
C ALA A 48 -10.26 -7.65 -0.82
N GLY A 49 -10.78 -7.39 -2.02
CA GLY A 49 -11.61 -6.20 -2.30
C GLY A 49 -10.81 -4.92 -2.56
N TYR A 50 -9.48 -5.01 -2.66
CA TYR A 50 -8.63 -3.92 -3.12
C TYR A 50 -7.87 -4.33 -4.39
N GLU A 51 -7.55 -3.35 -5.22
CA GLU A 51 -6.72 -3.49 -6.41
C GLU A 51 -5.60 -2.44 -6.40
N VAL A 52 -4.45 -2.80 -6.94
CA VAL A 52 -3.34 -1.86 -7.11
C VAL A 52 -3.58 -1.05 -8.38
N VAL A 53 -3.59 0.27 -8.24
CA VAL A 53 -3.74 1.19 -9.35
C VAL A 53 -2.62 2.20 -9.31
N GLU A 54 -2.07 2.53 -10.47
CA GLU A 54 -1.06 3.57 -10.59
C GLU A 54 -1.74 4.92 -10.87
N MET A 55 -1.45 5.93 -10.06
CA MET A 55 -1.88 7.30 -10.30
C MET A 55 -1.10 7.93 -11.46
N LYS A 56 -1.63 8.99 -12.08
CA LYS A 56 -0.91 9.75 -13.14
C LYS A 56 0.47 10.26 -12.72
N THR A 57 0.69 10.46 -11.42
CA THR A 57 1.99 10.85 -10.85
C THR A 57 3.03 9.72 -10.85
N GLY A 58 2.60 8.48 -11.11
CA GLY A 58 3.41 7.26 -11.02
C GLY A 58 3.40 6.61 -9.63
N MET A 59 2.55 7.08 -8.72
CA MET A 59 2.46 6.52 -7.37
C MET A 59 1.44 5.39 -7.33
N PRO A 60 1.84 4.15 -6.96
CA PRO A 60 0.90 3.05 -6.77
C PRO A 60 0.06 3.28 -5.50
N VAL A 61 -1.23 3.02 -5.63
CA VAL A 61 -2.21 3.13 -4.53
C VAL A 61 -3.13 1.91 -4.53
N LEU A 62 -3.69 1.58 -3.37
CA LEU A 62 -4.79 0.63 -3.32
C LEU A 62 -6.13 1.36 -3.50
N LYS A 63 -6.88 0.93 -4.51
CA LYS A 63 -8.26 1.35 -4.71
C LYS A 63 -9.19 0.22 -4.24
N LYS A 64 -10.25 0.58 -3.53
CA LYS A 64 -11.30 -0.37 -3.18
C LYS A 64 -12.08 -0.71 -4.46
N LYS A 65 -12.21 -2.00 -4.74
CA LYS A 65 -13.00 -2.53 -5.86
C LYS A 65 -14.50 -2.32 -5.61
#